data_AF-R7P7C6-F1
#
_entry.id   AF-R7P7C6-F1
#
_cell.length_a   1.000
_cell.length_b   1.000
_cell.length_c   1.000
_cell.angle_alpha   90.00
_cell.angle_beta   90.00
_cell.angle_gamma   90.00
#
_symmetry.space_group_name_H-M   'P 1'
#
loop_
_entity.id
_entity.type
_entity.pdbx_description
1 polymer ?
#
loop_
_entity_poly.entity_id
_entity_poly.type
_entity_poly.pdbx_seq_one_letter_code
_entity_poly.pdbx_strand_id
1 'polypeptide(L)'
;MSLSEYVMSQYTGTQGENGIYYHDSNLTNGAGDNSYRFAGADPNNYVCFGSDEATCPTENLYRIIGVIDGKVKLISADGAITDILGTDGGYVNTYQAVNEKYSSYYKGNGDLTKIGAYKWNKTRNNTWSTSITNTTNLNTNYLTYLDSKNAKWKTMIADTTWYVGGMTGTNGYQPNAKTAYDYEVGANKVAITTVTSKIGLIYVSEYYYGANPDYWTLPGYNSSGNDYRKATNDNWLYTGLKEWTISRRSDDSVDAFFVDSDGYVNVGSAAGPYGRGLRPSFSLSPSIKFTSGEGTKNSPIRID
;
A
#
# COMPACT_ATOMS: atom_id res chain seq x y z
N MET A 1 19.15 -8.34 15.96
CA MET A 1 19.08 -7.55 14.73
C MET A 1 17.70 -6.91 14.68
N SER A 2 17.61 -5.61 14.42
CA SER A 2 16.32 -4.97 14.15
C SER A 2 15.73 -5.52 12.84
N LEU A 3 14.43 -5.38 12.65
CA LEU A 3 13.81 -5.75 11.38
C LEU A 3 14.34 -4.89 10.22
N SER A 4 14.64 -3.61 10.46
CA SER A 4 15.23 -2.74 9.44
C SER A 4 16.63 -3.21 9.01
N GLU A 5 17.48 -3.61 9.96
CA GLU A 5 18.80 -4.20 9.66
C GLU A 5 18.67 -5.48 8.82
N TYR A 6 17.70 -6.34 9.14
CA TYR A 6 17.43 -7.54 8.36
C TYR A 6 16.96 -7.24 6.93
N VAL A 7 16.05 -6.27 6.76
CA VAL A 7 15.56 -5.91 5.42
C VAL A 7 16.68 -5.26 4.59
N MET A 8 17.47 -4.36 5.17
CA MET A 8 18.60 -3.74 4.48
C MET A 8 19.67 -4.76 4.09
N SER A 9 19.90 -5.79 4.91
CA SER A 9 20.89 -6.84 4.59
C SER A 9 20.50 -7.72 3.39
N GLN A 10 19.24 -7.66 2.94
CA GLN A 10 18.84 -8.31 1.69
C GLN A 10 19.43 -7.62 0.46
N TYR A 11 19.86 -6.36 0.57
CA TYR A 11 20.60 -5.67 -0.49
C TYR A 11 22.08 -6.08 -0.43
N THR A 12 22.50 -6.91 -1.37
CA THR A 12 23.85 -7.50 -1.46
C THR A 12 24.91 -6.54 -2.01
N GLY A 13 24.55 -5.28 -2.27
CA GLY A 13 25.36 -4.34 -3.04
C GLY A 13 25.01 -4.30 -4.53
N THR A 14 24.14 -5.21 -5.00
CA THR A 14 23.66 -5.28 -6.38
C THR A 14 22.15 -4.96 -6.41
N GLN A 15 21.74 -4.03 -7.29
CA GLN A 15 20.34 -3.69 -7.48
C GLN A 15 19.53 -4.91 -7.94
N GLY A 16 18.47 -5.25 -7.21
CA GLY A 16 17.48 -6.24 -7.63
C GLY A 16 17.86 -7.72 -7.45
N GLU A 17 19.06 -8.07 -6.98
CA GLU A 17 19.50 -9.47 -6.83
C GLU A 17 18.54 -10.30 -5.95
N ASN A 18 18.06 -9.72 -4.85
CA ASN A 18 17.04 -10.29 -3.97
C ASN A 18 15.68 -9.58 -4.10
N GLY A 19 15.42 -8.96 -5.26
CA GLY A 19 14.22 -8.15 -5.49
C GLY A 19 14.15 -6.91 -4.61
N ILE A 20 15.27 -6.43 -4.07
CA ILE A 20 15.37 -5.19 -3.29
C ILE A 20 16.31 -4.21 -4.00
N TYR A 21 15.90 -2.94 -3.99
CA TYR A 21 16.60 -1.85 -4.64
C TYR A 21 16.95 -0.78 -3.62
N TYR A 22 18.15 -0.23 -3.72
CA TYR A 22 18.57 0.91 -2.92
C TYR A 22 18.34 2.19 -3.71
N HIS A 23 17.38 3.00 -3.27
CA HIS A 23 16.90 4.22 -3.94
C HIS A 23 17.79 5.42 -3.61
N ASP A 24 19.09 5.30 -3.89
CA ASP A 24 20.03 6.41 -3.83
C ASP A 24 19.95 7.31 -5.07
N SER A 25 20.83 8.31 -5.15
CA SER A 25 20.91 9.22 -6.30
C SER A 25 21.44 8.59 -7.59
N ASN A 26 22.04 7.40 -7.52
CA ASN A 26 22.60 6.70 -8.69
C ASN A 26 21.59 5.75 -9.34
N LEU A 27 20.55 5.34 -8.61
CA LEU A 27 19.48 4.52 -9.16
C LEU A 27 18.65 5.32 -10.16
N THR A 28 18.79 4.99 -11.44
CA THR A 28 18.08 5.66 -12.53
C THR A 28 16.56 5.53 -12.36
N ASN A 29 15.84 6.66 -12.42
CA ASN A 29 14.39 6.76 -12.14
C ASN A 29 13.96 6.31 -10.73
N GLY A 30 14.91 6.07 -9.82
CA GLY A 30 14.65 5.74 -8.43
C GLY A 30 14.19 6.95 -7.62
N ALA A 31 13.74 6.70 -6.38
CA ALA A 31 13.16 7.72 -5.51
C ALA A 31 14.19 8.76 -5.04
N GLY A 32 15.47 8.37 -4.89
CA GLY A 32 16.55 9.26 -4.47
C GLY A 32 16.52 9.65 -2.99
N ASP A 33 15.84 8.86 -2.15
CA ASP A 33 15.62 9.11 -0.72
C ASP A 33 16.43 8.20 0.21
N ASN A 34 17.37 7.42 -0.35
CA ASN A 34 18.17 6.42 0.37
C ASN A 34 17.32 5.35 1.07
N SER A 35 16.12 5.08 0.57
CA SER A 35 15.31 3.96 1.03
C SER A 35 15.72 2.65 0.38
N TYR A 36 15.35 1.53 1.01
CA TYR A 36 15.48 0.19 0.44
C TYR A 36 14.08 -0.32 0.16
N ARG A 37 13.77 -0.68 -1.09
CA ARG A 37 12.39 -1.05 -1.49
C ARG A 37 12.37 -2.36 -2.24
N PHE A 38 11.40 -3.20 -1.92
CA PHE A 38 11.17 -4.42 -2.68
C PHE A 38 10.46 -4.10 -4.00
N ALA A 39 10.88 -4.74 -5.09
CA ALA A 39 10.33 -4.55 -6.43
C ALA A 39 10.45 -5.82 -7.28
N GLY A 40 9.64 -5.93 -8.33
CA GLY A 40 9.63 -7.07 -9.25
C GLY A 40 8.44 -8.00 -9.03
N ALA A 41 8.48 -9.19 -9.63
CA ALA A 41 7.35 -10.12 -9.70
C ALA A 41 6.87 -10.63 -8.33
N ASP A 42 7.76 -11.24 -7.55
CA ASP A 42 7.41 -11.84 -6.26
C ASP A 42 8.64 -11.97 -5.34
N PRO A 43 9.11 -10.88 -4.72
CA PRO A 43 10.20 -10.95 -3.76
C PRO A 43 9.76 -11.62 -2.46
N ASN A 44 10.71 -12.21 -1.73
CA ASN A 44 10.49 -12.82 -0.42
C ASN A 44 10.35 -11.75 0.68
N ASN A 45 9.25 -11.01 0.66
CA ASN A 45 8.99 -9.88 1.55
C ASN A 45 7.74 -10.06 2.44
N TYR A 46 7.31 -11.30 2.69
CA TYR A 46 6.17 -11.58 3.55
C TYR A 46 6.53 -11.49 5.04
N VAL A 47 5.63 -10.94 5.84
CA VAL A 47 5.74 -10.81 7.30
C VAL A 47 4.39 -11.13 7.94
N CYS A 48 4.41 -11.86 9.05
CA CYS A 48 3.20 -12.11 9.82
C CYS A 48 3.01 -11.02 10.86
N PHE A 49 1.86 -10.34 10.83
CA PHE A 49 1.55 -9.23 11.71
C PHE A 49 0.13 -9.35 12.26
N GLY A 50 -0.03 -9.19 13.58
CA GLY A 50 -1.34 -9.24 14.24
C GLY A 50 -1.77 -10.64 14.70
N SER A 51 -0.87 -11.62 14.70
CA SER A 51 -1.14 -12.98 15.17
C SER A 51 0.13 -13.68 15.70
N ASP A 52 -0.01 -14.37 16.83
CA ASP A 52 1.02 -15.22 17.44
C ASP A 52 0.90 -16.70 17.04
N GLU A 53 -0.05 -17.03 16.15
CA GLU A 53 -0.27 -18.39 15.69
C GLU A 53 0.97 -18.96 14.97
N ALA A 54 1.26 -20.23 15.24
CA ALA A 54 2.42 -20.93 14.67
C ALA A 54 2.41 -20.91 13.13
N THR A 55 1.23 -21.07 12.54
CA THR A 55 0.98 -20.80 11.11
C THR A 55 0.33 -19.43 10.99
N CYS A 56 0.90 -18.55 10.15
CA CYS A 56 0.34 -17.21 9.97
C CYS A 56 -1.04 -17.28 9.29
N PRO A 57 -2.10 -16.73 9.89
CA PRO A 57 -3.39 -16.61 9.23
C PRO A 57 -3.29 -15.74 7.97
N THR A 58 -4.16 -15.98 6.98
CA THR A 58 -4.10 -15.28 5.68
C THR A 58 -4.36 -13.77 5.84
N GLU A 59 -5.30 -13.39 6.70
CA GLU A 59 -5.64 -12.00 7.03
C GLU A 59 -4.55 -11.27 7.84
N ASN A 60 -3.62 -12.03 8.43
CA ASN A 60 -2.46 -11.53 9.17
C ASN A 60 -1.17 -11.53 8.34
N LEU A 61 -1.27 -11.90 7.06
CA LEU A 61 -0.16 -11.84 6.13
C LEU A 61 -0.01 -10.43 5.59
N TYR A 62 1.16 -9.84 5.81
CA TYR A 62 1.57 -8.54 5.30
C TYR A 62 2.78 -8.72 4.39
N ARG A 63 3.03 -7.72 3.55
CA ARG A 63 4.26 -7.61 2.75
C ARG A 63 5.01 -6.36 3.16
N ILE A 64 6.33 -6.44 3.17
CA ILE A 64 7.24 -5.33 3.44
C ILE A 64 7.41 -4.55 2.14
N ILE A 65 7.01 -3.27 2.14
CA ILE A 65 7.29 -2.35 1.03
C ILE A 65 8.79 -2.05 1.00
N GLY A 66 9.38 -1.79 2.17
CA GLY A 66 10.78 -1.44 2.29
C GLY A 66 11.14 -0.80 3.63
N VAL A 67 12.40 -0.37 3.74
CA VAL A 67 12.88 0.53 4.79
C VAL A 67 12.86 1.96 4.25
N ILE A 68 11.94 2.77 4.77
CA ILE A 68 11.71 4.16 4.36
C ILE A 68 11.83 5.02 5.61
N ASP A 69 12.72 6.03 5.58
CA ASP A 69 13.00 6.90 6.74
C ASP A 69 13.35 6.09 8.00
N GLY A 70 14.20 5.07 7.82
CA GLY A 70 14.65 4.17 8.90
C GLY A 70 13.59 3.20 9.44
N LYS A 71 12.36 3.22 8.92
CA LYS A 71 11.25 2.37 9.38
C LYS A 71 10.85 1.34 8.34
N VAL A 72 10.47 0.16 8.80
CA VAL A 72 9.94 -0.89 7.92
C VAL A 72 8.46 -0.61 7.65
N LYS A 73 8.11 -0.34 6.40
CA LYS A 73 6.74 -0.07 5.98
C LYS A 73 6.07 -1.34 5.47
N LEU A 74 4.87 -1.63 5.96
CA LEU A 74 4.07 -2.81 5.64
C LEU A 74 2.83 -2.45 4.82
N ILE A 75 2.29 -3.45 4.14
CA ILE A 75 0.97 -3.44 3.51
C ILE A 75 0.30 -4.80 3.68
N SER A 76 -1.01 -4.85 3.94
CA SER A 76 -1.77 -6.12 3.92
C SER A 76 -1.49 -6.88 2.61
N ALA A 77 -1.29 -8.19 2.63
CA ALA A 77 -0.93 -8.94 1.42
C ALA A 77 -2.09 -8.99 0.41
N ASP A 78 -3.29 -9.28 0.89
CA ASP A 78 -4.40 -9.75 0.05
C ASP A 78 -5.61 -8.79 0.01
N GLY A 79 -5.67 -7.81 0.90
CA GLY A 79 -6.87 -6.99 1.13
C GLY A 79 -7.46 -7.25 2.51
N ALA A 80 -7.92 -6.21 3.19
CA ALA A 80 -8.45 -6.34 4.53
C ALA A 80 -9.92 -6.79 4.53
N ILE A 81 -10.22 -7.73 5.43
CA ILE A 81 -11.56 -8.28 5.62
C ILE A 81 -12.44 -7.40 6.51
N THR A 82 -13.76 -7.59 6.42
CA THR A 82 -14.75 -6.85 7.21
C THR A 82 -14.61 -7.06 8.72
N ASP A 83 -14.08 -8.20 9.18
CA ASP A 83 -13.83 -8.43 10.60
C ASP A 83 -12.75 -7.50 11.17
N ILE A 84 -11.82 -7.05 10.31
CA ILE A 84 -10.74 -6.13 10.67
C ILE A 84 -11.21 -4.67 10.54
N LEU A 85 -11.87 -4.34 9.44
CA LEU A 85 -12.21 -2.95 9.10
C LEU A 85 -13.62 -2.53 9.53
N GLY A 86 -14.47 -3.46 9.91
CA GLY A 86 -15.88 -3.23 10.24
C GLY A 86 -16.79 -3.06 9.01
N THR A 87 -18.10 -3.15 9.26
CA THR A 87 -19.17 -2.92 8.27
C THR A 87 -19.87 -1.57 8.46
N ASP A 88 -19.22 -0.64 9.15
CA ASP A 88 -19.62 0.74 9.39
C ASP A 88 -18.70 1.71 8.63
N GLY A 89 -18.78 3.00 8.95
CA GLY A 89 -17.93 4.01 8.33
C GLY A 89 -18.13 4.11 6.82
N GLY A 90 -17.08 3.81 6.06
CA GLY A 90 -17.04 3.87 4.59
C GLY A 90 -17.45 2.57 3.90
N TYR A 91 -17.84 1.54 4.65
CA TYR A 91 -18.23 0.24 4.09
C TYR A 91 -19.38 0.36 3.09
N VAL A 92 -19.24 -0.37 1.98
CA VAL A 92 -20.27 -0.47 0.93
C VAL A 92 -20.87 -1.88 0.92
N ASN A 93 -20.02 -2.88 0.68
CA ASN A 93 -20.35 -4.29 0.67
C ASN A 93 -19.05 -5.11 0.68
N THR A 94 -19.15 -6.43 0.64
CA THR A 94 -18.01 -7.31 0.35
C THR A 94 -17.53 -7.05 -1.08
N TYR A 95 -16.23 -7.23 -1.34
CA TYR A 95 -15.63 -6.92 -2.63
C TYR A 95 -16.29 -7.73 -3.74
N GLN A 96 -16.51 -9.03 -3.52
CA GLN A 96 -17.20 -9.87 -4.48
C GLN A 96 -18.59 -9.31 -4.84
N ALA A 97 -19.36 -8.79 -3.90
CA ALA A 97 -20.72 -8.32 -4.16
C ALA A 97 -20.80 -7.06 -5.03
N VAL A 98 -19.79 -6.18 -5.00
CA VAL A 98 -19.80 -4.90 -5.76
C VAL A 98 -18.80 -4.84 -6.91
N ASN A 99 -17.81 -5.71 -6.91
CA ASN A 99 -16.75 -5.79 -7.91
C ASN A 99 -16.61 -7.20 -8.50
N GLU A 100 -17.69 -8.01 -8.48
CA GLU A 100 -17.71 -9.40 -8.95
C GLU A 100 -17.04 -9.60 -10.31
N LYS A 101 -17.39 -8.75 -11.28
CA LYS A 101 -16.87 -8.78 -12.66
C LYS A 101 -15.35 -8.59 -12.77
N TYR A 102 -14.71 -8.12 -11.69
CA TYR A 102 -13.28 -7.91 -11.60
C TYR A 102 -12.57 -9.02 -10.81
N SER A 103 -13.30 -9.98 -10.24
CA SER A 103 -12.73 -11.08 -9.45
C SER A 103 -11.75 -11.94 -10.24
N SER A 104 -11.92 -12.04 -11.56
CA SER A 104 -11.02 -12.80 -12.44
C SER A 104 -9.61 -12.19 -12.55
N TYR A 105 -9.44 -10.93 -12.18
CA TYR A 105 -8.13 -10.28 -12.15
C TYR A 105 -7.38 -10.52 -10.85
N TYR A 106 -8.09 -10.93 -9.78
CA TYR A 106 -7.51 -11.07 -8.46
C TYR A 106 -6.48 -12.20 -8.42
N LYS A 107 -5.23 -11.83 -8.13
CA LYS A 107 -4.07 -12.73 -8.00
C LYS A 107 -3.69 -13.02 -6.54
N GLY A 108 -4.38 -12.37 -5.59
CA GLY A 108 -4.21 -12.64 -4.16
C GLY A 108 -4.85 -13.96 -3.73
N ASN A 109 -4.72 -14.27 -2.44
CA ASN A 109 -5.26 -15.48 -1.82
C ASN A 109 -6.31 -15.18 -0.74
N GLY A 110 -6.73 -13.93 -0.62
CA GLY A 110 -7.79 -13.51 0.29
C GLY A 110 -9.16 -13.96 -0.20
N ASP A 111 -10.06 -14.17 0.75
CA ASP A 111 -11.45 -14.51 0.47
C ASP A 111 -12.21 -13.24 0.06
N LEU A 112 -12.51 -13.10 -1.25
CA LEU A 112 -13.25 -11.94 -1.78
C LEU A 112 -14.66 -11.78 -1.21
N THR A 113 -15.22 -12.84 -0.62
CA THR A 113 -16.52 -12.78 0.09
C THR A 113 -16.40 -12.11 1.45
N LYS A 114 -15.18 -11.99 1.99
CA LYS A 114 -14.87 -11.35 3.29
C LYS A 114 -14.11 -10.04 3.15
N ILE A 115 -13.32 -9.88 2.10
CA ILE A 115 -12.66 -8.59 1.80
C ILE A 115 -13.74 -7.53 1.62
N GLY A 116 -13.62 -6.40 2.34
CA GLY A 116 -14.58 -5.31 2.24
C GLY A 116 -14.23 -4.34 1.12
N ALA A 117 -15.27 -3.75 0.51
CA ALA A 117 -15.16 -2.60 -0.37
C ALA A 117 -15.65 -1.34 0.35
N TYR A 118 -14.84 -0.28 0.29
CA TYR A 118 -15.06 0.95 1.03
C TYR A 118 -15.00 2.17 0.11
N LYS A 119 -15.77 3.20 0.43
CA LYS A 119 -15.60 4.57 -0.09
C LYS A 119 -14.60 5.30 0.80
N TRP A 120 -13.87 6.27 0.27
CA TRP A 120 -13.13 7.19 1.14
C TRP A 120 -14.07 7.95 2.07
N ASN A 121 -15.14 8.54 1.51
CA ASN A 121 -16.09 9.36 2.26
C ASN A 121 -17.55 9.09 1.86
N LYS A 122 -18.50 9.44 2.74
CA LYS A 122 -19.95 9.38 2.46
C LYS A 122 -20.40 10.54 1.59
N THR A 123 -19.81 11.72 1.78
CA THR A 123 -20.09 12.92 1.00
C THR A 123 -19.13 13.02 -0.19
N ARG A 124 -19.51 13.73 -1.25
CA ARG A 124 -18.68 13.92 -2.46
C ARG A 124 -17.52 14.89 -2.16
N ASN A 125 -16.59 14.47 -1.31
CA ASN A 125 -15.33 15.12 -1.07
C ASN A 125 -14.19 14.09 -1.02
N ASN A 126 -12.98 14.52 -1.35
CA ASN A 126 -11.76 13.71 -1.32
C ASN A 126 -10.78 14.16 -0.23
N THR A 127 -11.27 14.77 0.85
CA THR A 127 -10.41 15.18 1.97
C THR A 127 -10.09 13.96 2.83
N TRP A 128 -8.85 13.46 2.74
CA TRP A 128 -8.44 12.24 3.43
C TRP A 128 -8.48 12.36 4.98
N SER A 129 -8.04 13.50 5.53
CA SER A 129 -7.92 13.70 6.98
C SER A 129 -9.25 13.57 7.73
N THR A 130 -10.36 13.93 7.09
CA THR A 130 -11.72 13.80 7.64
C THR A 130 -12.53 12.68 6.98
N SER A 131 -11.89 11.86 6.15
CA SER A 131 -12.55 10.75 5.46
C SER A 131 -12.97 9.69 6.48
N ILE A 132 -14.19 9.17 6.31
CA ILE A 132 -14.76 8.21 7.26
C ILE A 132 -14.00 6.88 7.25
N THR A 133 -13.44 6.49 6.11
CA THR A 133 -12.60 5.30 6.03
C THR A 133 -11.30 5.47 6.78
N ASN A 134 -10.67 6.64 6.72
CA ASN A 134 -9.48 6.93 7.51
C ASN A 134 -9.78 6.90 9.02
N THR A 135 -10.81 7.64 9.46
CA THR A 135 -11.07 7.84 10.88
C THR A 135 -11.76 6.66 11.55
N THR A 136 -12.72 6.01 10.89
CA THR A 136 -13.47 4.87 11.43
C THR A 136 -12.79 3.55 11.07
N ASN A 137 -12.73 3.18 9.80
CA ASN A 137 -12.33 1.83 9.42
C ASN A 137 -10.83 1.56 9.66
N LEU A 138 -9.95 2.48 9.27
CA LEU A 138 -8.49 2.30 9.36
C LEU A 138 -7.90 2.69 10.72
N ASN A 139 -8.29 3.82 11.31
CA ASN A 139 -7.66 4.30 12.55
C ASN A 139 -8.50 4.13 13.82
N THR A 140 -9.69 3.54 13.71
CA THR A 140 -10.46 3.08 14.89
C THR A 140 -10.60 1.56 14.85
N ASN A 141 -11.35 1.01 13.89
CA ASN A 141 -11.72 -0.40 13.88
C ASN A 141 -10.51 -1.33 13.75
N TYR A 142 -9.63 -1.06 12.78
CA TYR A 142 -8.41 -1.86 12.59
C TYR A 142 -7.53 -1.87 13.85
N LEU A 143 -7.36 -0.72 14.51
CA LEU A 143 -6.55 -0.63 15.74
C LEU A 143 -7.23 -1.35 16.91
N THR A 144 -8.55 -1.23 17.05
CA THR A 144 -9.34 -1.99 18.03
C THR A 144 -9.28 -3.50 17.77
N TYR A 145 -9.30 -3.92 16.50
CA TYR A 145 -9.13 -5.32 16.12
C TYR A 145 -7.78 -5.85 16.59
N LEU A 146 -6.68 -5.12 16.32
CA LEU A 146 -5.36 -5.50 16.82
C LEU A 146 -5.30 -5.59 18.34
N ASP A 147 -5.85 -4.60 19.04
CA ASP A 147 -5.92 -4.60 20.52
C ASP A 147 -6.67 -5.83 21.05
N SER A 148 -7.73 -6.25 20.37
CA SER A 148 -8.52 -7.44 20.73
C SER A 148 -7.76 -8.76 20.55
N LYS A 149 -6.76 -8.79 19.66
CA LYS A 149 -5.87 -9.95 19.48
C LYS A 149 -4.76 -9.94 20.52
N ASN A 150 -4.03 -8.83 20.58
CA ASN A 150 -3.02 -8.54 21.60
C ASN A 150 -2.60 -7.07 21.46
N ALA A 151 -2.64 -6.31 22.56
CA ALA A 151 -2.27 -4.89 22.59
C ALA A 151 -0.86 -4.60 22.04
N LYS A 152 0.07 -5.57 22.08
CA LYS A 152 1.42 -5.38 21.51
C LYS A 152 1.38 -5.02 20.03
N TRP A 153 0.47 -5.58 19.24
CA TRP A 153 0.46 -5.35 17.79
C TRP A 153 0.22 -3.89 17.45
N LYS A 154 -0.71 -3.23 18.16
CA LYS A 154 -0.97 -1.81 17.98
C LYS A 154 0.24 -0.94 18.38
N THR A 155 0.96 -1.30 19.44
CA THR A 155 2.12 -0.53 19.91
C THR A 155 3.34 -0.65 19.00
N MET A 156 3.42 -1.72 18.19
CA MET A 156 4.45 -1.87 17.16
C MET A 156 4.30 -0.88 16.01
N ILE A 157 3.14 -0.22 15.85
CA ILE A 157 2.87 0.69 14.74
C ILE A 157 3.27 2.12 15.11
N ALA A 158 4.17 2.68 14.31
CA ALA A 158 4.62 4.06 14.47
C ALA A 158 3.55 5.05 14.00
N ASP A 159 3.48 6.21 14.67
CA ASP A 159 2.75 7.34 14.11
C ASP A 159 3.48 7.84 12.86
N THR A 160 2.71 8.11 11.80
CA THR A 160 3.22 8.51 10.50
C THR A 160 2.53 9.80 10.07
N THR A 161 3.33 10.76 9.62
CA THR A 161 2.82 11.95 8.92
C THR A 161 2.72 11.64 7.45
N TRP A 162 1.49 11.48 6.97
CA TRP A 162 1.17 11.23 5.58
C TRP A 162 0.96 12.55 4.85
N TYR A 163 1.69 12.78 3.77
CA TYR A 163 1.42 13.84 2.81
C TYR A 163 0.28 13.39 1.90
N VAL A 164 -0.79 14.18 1.79
CA VAL A 164 -2.01 13.77 1.08
C VAL A 164 -2.53 14.85 0.13
N GLY A 165 -1.65 15.75 -0.31
CA GLY A 165 -1.95 16.81 -1.28
C GLY A 165 -0.91 16.88 -2.41
N GLY A 166 -1.12 17.79 -3.36
CA GLY A 166 -0.18 18.05 -4.47
C GLY A 166 -0.37 17.17 -5.70
N MET A 167 -1.07 16.05 -5.58
CA MET A 167 -1.31 15.12 -6.69
C MET A 167 -2.45 15.56 -7.59
N THR A 168 -2.28 15.44 -8.91
CA THR A 168 -3.18 15.80 -10.02
C THR A 168 -3.02 14.73 -11.11
N GLY A 169 -3.87 14.72 -12.14
CA GLY A 169 -3.69 13.78 -13.26
C GLY A 169 -2.30 13.88 -13.90
N THR A 170 -1.80 15.11 -14.09
CA THR A 170 -0.53 15.42 -14.76
C THR A 170 0.71 14.91 -14.03
N ASN A 171 0.68 14.86 -12.70
CA ASN A 171 1.81 14.38 -11.89
C ASN A 171 1.55 13.01 -11.23
N GLY A 172 0.34 12.45 -11.33
CA GLY A 172 -0.02 11.19 -10.70
C GLY A 172 -0.07 9.97 -11.63
N TYR A 173 -0.97 9.96 -12.62
CA TYR A 173 -1.14 8.81 -13.53
C TYR A 173 -0.63 9.06 -14.95
N GLN A 174 -0.43 10.31 -15.36
CA GLN A 174 0.13 10.63 -16.67
C GLN A 174 1.66 10.49 -16.76
N PRO A 175 2.47 10.69 -15.70
CA PRO A 175 3.92 10.57 -15.79
C PRO A 175 4.40 9.25 -15.17
N ASN A 176 5.69 9.19 -14.89
CA ASN A 176 6.42 8.03 -14.39
C ASN A 176 6.49 7.94 -12.85
N ALA A 177 7.14 6.88 -12.35
CA ALA A 177 7.30 6.60 -10.93
C ALA A 177 7.93 7.77 -10.15
N LYS A 178 9.03 8.31 -10.69
CA LYS A 178 9.79 9.41 -10.08
C LYS A 178 8.98 10.69 -9.94
N THR A 179 8.22 11.05 -10.97
CA THR A 179 7.41 12.27 -10.95
C THR A 179 6.30 12.15 -9.91
N ALA A 180 5.59 11.02 -9.88
CA ALA A 180 4.56 10.78 -8.87
C ALA A 180 5.16 10.85 -7.46
N TYR A 181 6.31 10.21 -7.24
CA TYR A 181 7.02 10.26 -5.97
C TYR A 181 7.38 11.69 -5.54
N ASP A 182 7.94 12.48 -6.45
CA ASP A 182 8.37 13.85 -6.15
C ASP A 182 7.21 14.72 -5.66
N TYR A 183 6.01 14.53 -6.20
CA TYR A 183 4.82 15.28 -5.82
C TYR A 183 4.05 14.69 -4.62
N GLU A 184 4.13 13.38 -4.36
CA GLU A 184 3.53 12.78 -3.17
C GLU A 184 4.35 13.09 -1.92
N VAL A 185 5.64 12.78 -1.94
CA VAL A 185 6.49 12.75 -0.74
C VAL A 185 7.90 13.32 -0.94
N GLY A 186 8.34 13.48 -2.20
CA GLY A 186 9.69 13.94 -2.54
C GLY A 186 9.84 15.46 -2.54
N ALA A 187 10.55 15.98 -3.54
CA ALA A 187 10.96 17.39 -3.59
C ALA A 187 9.82 18.39 -3.80
N ASN A 188 8.74 17.97 -4.47
CA ASN A 188 7.62 18.81 -4.89
C ASN A 188 6.36 18.61 -4.03
N LYS A 189 6.45 17.88 -2.92
CA LYS A 189 5.31 17.62 -2.04
C LYS A 189 4.71 18.91 -1.48
N VAL A 190 3.39 18.92 -1.30
CA VAL A 190 2.69 20.00 -0.60
C VAL A 190 2.77 19.76 0.91
N ALA A 191 3.77 20.36 1.56
CA ALA A 191 4.10 20.08 2.96
C ALA A 191 3.01 20.45 3.98
N ILE A 192 2.07 21.33 3.62
CA ILE A 192 1.00 21.80 4.52
C ILE A 192 -0.25 20.91 4.52
N THR A 193 -0.37 19.98 3.57
CA THR A 193 -1.55 19.10 3.45
C THR A 193 -1.16 17.70 3.94
N THR A 194 -1.16 17.54 5.26
CA THR A 194 -0.76 16.30 5.92
C THR A 194 -1.84 15.77 6.87
N VAL A 195 -1.80 14.47 7.13
CA VAL A 195 -2.50 13.86 8.27
C VAL A 195 -1.51 13.02 9.07
N THR A 196 -1.59 13.09 10.40
CA THR A 196 -0.84 12.17 11.26
C THR A 196 -1.78 11.06 11.72
N SER A 197 -1.45 9.83 11.35
CA SER A 197 -2.22 8.63 11.71
C SER A 197 -1.30 7.41 11.72
N LYS A 198 -1.75 6.32 12.35
CA LYS A 198 -1.00 5.06 12.36
C LYS A 198 -1.17 4.31 11.05
N ILE A 199 -2.43 4.15 10.64
CA ILE A 199 -2.81 3.41 9.46
C ILE A 199 -3.12 4.38 8.32
N GLY A 200 -2.56 4.08 7.16
CA GLY A 200 -2.85 4.74 5.89
C GLY A 200 -3.10 3.70 4.80
N LEU A 201 -2.88 4.13 3.57
CA LEU A 201 -2.88 3.29 2.36
C LEU A 201 -1.57 3.57 1.62
N ILE A 202 -1.30 2.78 0.58
CA ILE A 202 -0.13 3.06 -0.28
C ILE A 202 -0.26 4.39 -1.00
N TYR A 203 0.90 4.96 -1.30
CA TYR A 203 1.06 5.98 -2.31
C TYR A 203 1.01 5.40 -3.72
N VAL A 204 0.65 6.23 -4.70
CA VAL A 204 0.68 5.85 -6.13
C VAL A 204 2.10 5.49 -6.56
N SER A 205 3.09 6.27 -6.13
CA SER A 205 4.51 6.00 -6.37
C SER A 205 5.00 4.70 -5.73
N GLU A 206 4.42 4.28 -4.61
CA GLU A 206 4.75 2.98 -4.02
C GLU A 206 4.28 1.83 -4.90
N TYR A 207 3.06 1.91 -5.43
CA TYR A 207 2.58 0.95 -6.44
C TYR A 207 3.50 0.91 -7.66
N TYR A 208 3.98 2.07 -8.11
CA TYR A 208 4.90 2.15 -9.24
C TYR A 208 6.26 1.51 -8.96
N TYR A 209 6.85 1.80 -7.80
CA TYR A 209 8.13 1.21 -7.39
C TYR A 209 8.05 -0.26 -7.00
N GLY A 210 6.84 -0.80 -6.77
CA GLY A 210 6.65 -2.25 -6.63
C GLY A 210 6.98 -3.03 -7.91
N ALA A 211 6.93 -2.38 -9.07
CA ALA A 211 7.30 -2.98 -10.35
C ALA A 211 8.82 -3.05 -10.55
N ASN A 212 9.29 -3.96 -11.40
CA ASN A 212 10.66 -3.95 -11.91
C ASN A 212 11.03 -2.55 -12.50
N PRO A 213 12.26 -2.03 -12.27
CA PRO A 213 12.72 -0.76 -12.80
C PRO A 213 12.51 -0.51 -14.30
N ASP A 214 12.45 -1.57 -15.10
CA ASP A 214 12.16 -1.50 -16.55
C ASP A 214 10.82 -0.80 -16.85
N TYR A 215 9.89 -0.83 -15.90
CA TYR A 215 8.56 -0.20 -16.03
C TYR A 215 8.46 1.18 -15.40
N TRP A 216 9.46 1.64 -14.63
CA TRP A 216 9.36 2.89 -13.87
C TRP A 216 9.20 4.13 -14.72
N THR A 217 9.54 4.07 -16.01
CA THR A 217 9.33 5.16 -16.98
C THR A 217 7.93 5.19 -17.58
N LEU A 218 7.15 4.11 -17.43
CA LEU A 218 5.80 4.05 -17.99
C LEU A 218 4.85 4.95 -17.19
N PRO A 219 3.82 5.50 -17.86
CA PRO A 219 2.75 6.18 -17.16
C PRO A 219 1.85 5.20 -16.41
N GLY A 220 1.18 5.68 -15.38
CA GLY A 220 0.10 4.94 -14.72
C GLY A 220 -1.05 4.60 -15.67
N TYR A 221 -1.38 5.50 -16.61
CA TYR A 221 -2.39 5.30 -17.64
C TYR A 221 -2.00 5.95 -18.99
N ASN A 222 -2.22 5.22 -20.08
CA ASN A 222 -2.09 5.68 -21.46
C ASN A 222 -3.15 5.01 -22.34
N SER A 223 -3.82 5.77 -23.20
CA SER A 223 -4.88 5.24 -24.07
C SER A 223 -4.44 4.11 -25.01
N SER A 224 -3.15 4.03 -25.34
CA SER A 224 -2.56 3.00 -26.21
C SER A 224 -2.24 1.70 -25.47
N GLY A 225 -2.47 1.62 -24.16
CA GLY A 225 -2.07 0.46 -23.34
C GLY A 225 -0.57 0.36 -23.05
N ASN A 226 0.19 1.41 -23.39
CA ASN A 226 1.61 1.52 -23.03
C ASN A 226 1.77 2.20 -21.66
N ASP A 227 1.29 1.52 -20.63
CA ASP A 227 1.25 1.98 -19.23
C ASP A 227 1.45 0.82 -18.25
N TYR A 228 1.22 1.07 -16.97
CA TYR A 228 1.43 0.12 -15.88
C TYR A 228 0.66 -1.20 -15.96
N ARG A 229 -0.32 -1.35 -16.86
CA ARG A 229 -0.92 -2.67 -17.16
C ARG A 229 0.14 -3.69 -17.63
N LYS A 230 1.21 -3.21 -18.27
CA LYS A 230 2.34 -4.04 -18.71
C LYS A 230 3.21 -4.57 -17.56
N ALA A 231 3.18 -3.91 -16.40
CA ALA A 231 4.00 -4.26 -15.25
C ALA A 231 3.34 -5.32 -14.34
N THR A 232 2.10 -5.73 -14.60
CA THR A 232 1.27 -6.53 -13.68
C THR A 232 1.79 -7.94 -13.36
N ASN A 233 2.72 -8.47 -14.16
CA ASN A 233 3.40 -9.73 -13.86
C ASN A 233 4.72 -9.53 -13.11
N ASP A 234 5.29 -8.32 -13.18
CA ASP A 234 6.57 -7.95 -12.59
C ASP A 234 6.39 -6.88 -11.49
N ASN A 235 5.21 -6.86 -10.86
CA ASN A 235 4.85 -5.93 -9.79
C ASN A 235 4.13 -6.67 -8.66
N TRP A 236 4.86 -6.98 -7.60
CA TRP A 236 4.35 -7.71 -6.44
C TRP A 236 3.25 -6.95 -5.67
N LEU A 237 3.17 -5.63 -5.80
CA LEU A 237 2.11 -4.84 -5.19
C LEU A 237 0.79 -4.96 -5.94
N TYR A 238 0.80 -5.37 -7.21
CA TYR A 238 -0.42 -5.61 -7.97
C TYR A 238 -1.12 -6.90 -7.52
N THR A 239 -2.32 -6.76 -6.98
CA THR A 239 -3.17 -7.88 -6.55
C THR A 239 -4.34 -8.15 -7.49
N GLY A 240 -4.61 -7.25 -8.45
CA GLY A 240 -5.82 -7.28 -9.28
C GLY A 240 -7.09 -6.79 -8.59
N LEU A 241 -7.00 -6.29 -7.35
CA LEU A 241 -8.08 -5.54 -6.73
C LEU A 241 -8.19 -4.16 -7.38
N LYS A 242 -9.43 -3.67 -7.52
CA LYS A 242 -9.66 -2.23 -7.55
C LYS A 242 -9.43 -1.72 -6.13
N GLU A 243 -8.32 -1.02 -5.90
CA GLU A 243 -7.92 -0.63 -4.55
C GLU A 243 -7.59 0.86 -4.44
N TRP A 244 -7.99 1.45 -3.31
CA TRP A 244 -7.69 2.85 -3.04
C TRP A 244 -6.23 3.05 -2.68
N THR A 245 -5.65 4.15 -3.18
CA THR A 245 -4.42 4.73 -2.62
C THR A 245 -4.79 5.74 -1.54
N ILE A 246 -3.80 6.34 -0.87
CA ILE A 246 -3.99 7.47 0.06
C ILE A 246 -4.05 8.83 -0.65
N SER A 247 -3.72 8.87 -1.94
CA SER A 247 -3.51 10.11 -2.67
C SER A 247 -4.82 10.66 -3.22
N ARG A 248 -5.15 11.89 -2.84
CA ARG A 248 -6.31 12.61 -3.39
C ARG A 248 -5.93 13.28 -4.70
N ARG A 249 -6.92 13.54 -5.55
CA ARG A 249 -6.77 14.51 -6.63
C ARG A 249 -6.90 15.93 -6.06
N SER A 250 -5.91 16.78 -6.26
CA SER A 250 -5.81 18.10 -5.61
C SER A 250 -6.42 19.21 -6.45
N ASP A 251 -6.50 19.02 -7.77
CA ASP A 251 -7.21 19.88 -8.73
C ASP A 251 -8.70 19.52 -8.87
N ASP A 252 -9.19 18.56 -8.09
CA ASP A 252 -10.59 18.14 -8.03
C ASP A 252 -11.03 17.97 -6.57
N SER A 253 -12.30 18.18 -6.27
CA SER A 253 -12.81 18.09 -4.90
C SER A 253 -13.38 16.72 -4.55
N VAL A 254 -13.60 15.84 -5.53
CA VAL A 254 -14.39 14.61 -5.41
C VAL A 254 -13.56 13.35 -5.58
N ASP A 255 -12.52 13.38 -6.38
CA ASP A 255 -11.82 12.18 -6.85
C ASP A 255 -10.56 11.85 -6.06
N ALA A 256 -10.27 10.56 -5.92
CA ALA A 256 -9.04 10.03 -5.34
C ALA A 256 -8.39 9.03 -6.29
N PHE A 257 -7.08 8.83 -6.13
CA PHE A 257 -6.32 7.88 -6.93
C PHE A 257 -6.56 6.44 -6.48
N PHE A 258 -6.64 5.54 -7.44
CA PHE A 258 -6.81 4.11 -7.21
C PHE A 258 -6.04 3.32 -8.26
N VAL A 259 -5.69 2.09 -7.90
CA VAL A 259 -5.19 1.08 -8.85
C VAL A 259 -6.39 0.29 -9.35
N ASP A 260 -6.59 0.22 -10.67
CA ASP A 260 -7.65 -0.58 -11.26
C ASP A 260 -7.26 -2.06 -11.31
N SER A 261 -8.27 -2.92 -11.44
CA SER A 261 -8.15 -4.37 -11.45
C SER A 261 -7.25 -4.91 -12.56
N ASP A 262 -7.06 -4.21 -13.66
CA ASP A 262 -6.15 -4.56 -14.76
C ASP A 262 -4.77 -3.90 -14.64
N GLY A 263 -4.53 -3.07 -13.62
CA GLY A 263 -3.22 -2.58 -13.22
C GLY A 263 -2.85 -1.16 -13.64
N TYR A 264 -3.71 -0.44 -14.37
CA TYR A 264 -3.47 1.00 -14.56
C TYR A 264 -3.86 1.80 -13.31
N VAL A 265 -3.31 3.00 -13.18
CA VAL A 265 -3.68 3.97 -12.14
C VAL A 265 -4.62 5.01 -12.72
N ASN A 266 -5.69 5.32 -12.01
CA ASN A 266 -6.64 6.36 -12.40
C ASN A 266 -7.27 7.02 -11.16
N VAL A 267 -8.18 7.94 -11.41
CA VAL A 267 -8.93 8.66 -10.39
C VAL A 267 -10.40 8.29 -10.44
N GLY A 268 -11.05 8.24 -9.29
CA GLY A 268 -12.48 8.03 -9.22
C GLY A 268 -13.07 8.61 -7.96
N SER A 269 -14.40 8.78 -7.98
CA SER A 269 -15.10 9.46 -6.90
C SER A 269 -14.86 8.78 -5.55
N ALA A 270 -14.37 9.57 -4.59
CA ALA A 270 -14.17 9.19 -3.20
C ALA A 270 -15.46 8.67 -2.53
N ALA A 271 -16.64 9.06 -3.05
CA ALA A 271 -17.96 8.64 -2.57
C ALA A 271 -18.72 7.73 -3.58
N GLY A 272 -18.02 7.23 -4.60
CA GLY A 272 -18.61 6.42 -5.68
C GLY A 272 -19.34 5.17 -5.17
N PRO A 273 -20.37 4.68 -5.88
CA PRO A 273 -21.30 3.67 -5.35
C PRO A 273 -20.69 2.28 -5.13
N TYR A 274 -19.63 1.91 -5.85
CA TYR A 274 -19.08 0.55 -5.84
C TYR A 274 -18.02 0.28 -4.77
N GLY A 275 -17.51 1.31 -4.08
CA GLY A 275 -16.36 1.17 -3.18
C GLY A 275 -15.13 0.55 -3.87
N ARG A 276 -14.04 0.41 -3.13
CA ARG A 276 -12.82 -0.30 -3.57
C ARG A 276 -12.22 -1.06 -2.40
N GLY A 277 -11.43 -2.09 -2.69
CA GLY A 277 -10.67 -2.80 -1.69
C GLY A 277 -9.70 -1.87 -0.96
N LEU A 278 -9.40 -2.19 0.29
CA LEU A 278 -8.42 -1.49 1.10
C LEU A 278 -7.32 -2.46 1.51
N ARG A 279 -6.07 -2.06 1.30
CA ARG A 279 -4.90 -2.73 1.86
C ARG A 279 -4.25 -1.77 2.87
N PRO A 280 -4.54 -1.93 4.18
CA PRO A 280 -3.93 -1.13 5.23
C PRO A 280 -2.42 -1.12 5.10
N SER A 281 -1.82 0.06 5.15
CA SER A 281 -0.37 0.27 5.09
C SER A 281 0.10 1.17 6.22
N PHE A 282 1.22 0.83 6.84
CA PHE A 282 1.75 1.53 8.01
C PHE A 282 3.23 1.21 8.22
N SER A 283 3.90 2.08 8.97
CA SER A 283 5.30 1.89 9.35
C SER A 283 5.41 1.31 10.75
N LEU A 284 6.31 0.35 10.94
CA LEU A 284 6.64 -0.18 12.25
C LEU A 284 7.58 0.77 13.00
N SER A 285 7.52 0.72 14.33
CA SER A 285 8.49 1.36 15.21
C SER A 285 9.91 0.84 14.93
N PRO A 286 10.96 1.70 14.94
CA PRO A 286 12.33 1.25 14.63
C PRO A 286 12.88 0.17 15.57
N SER A 287 12.29 0.00 16.76
CA SER A 287 12.71 -0.97 17.78
C SER A 287 12.29 -2.42 17.49
N ILE A 288 11.43 -2.65 16.49
CA ILE A 288 10.94 -3.99 16.17
C ILE A 288 12.08 -4.88 15.68
N LYS A 289 12.14 -6.10 16.20
CA LYS A 289 13.17 -7.09 15.93
C LYS A 289 12.68 -8.11 14.91
N PHE A 290 13.60 -8.55 14.06
CA PHE A 290 13.44 -9.79 13.32
C PHE A 290 13.67 -10.98 14.26
N THR A 291 12.80 -11.98 14.24
CA THR A 291 12.95 -13.19 15.08
C THR A 291 13.18 -14.45 14.27
N SER A 292 12.44 -14.67 13.17
CA SER A 292 12.58 -15.84 12.30
C SER A 292 11.85 -15.65 10.97
N GLY A 293 11.86 -16.67 10.12
CA GLY A 293 11.17 -16.69 8.82
C GLY A 293 12.09 -16.32 7.65
N GLU A 294 11.69 -16.76 6.46
CA GLU A 294 12.45 -16.57 5.21
C GLU A 294 11.85 -15.49 4.31
N GLY A 295 10.74 -14.88 4.73
CA GLY A 295 10.04 -13.88 3.93
C GLY A 295 9.19 -14.46 2.80
N THR A 296 9.06 -15.79 2.73
CA THR A 296 8.15 -16.44 1.79
C THR A 296 6.73 -16.47 2.37
N LYS A 297 5.70 -16.69 1.53
CA LYS A 297 4.32 -16.82 2.00
C LYS A 297 4.14 -17.94 3.05
N ASN A 298 4.88 -19.05 2.91
CA ASN A 298 4.79 -20.22 3.79
C ASN A 298 5.71 -20.11 5.02
N SER A 299 6.73 -19.26 4.96
CA SER A 299 7.65 -18.96 6.05
C SER A 299 7.78 -17.44 6.18
N PRO A 300 6.69 -16.72 6.53
CA PRO A 300 6.72 -15.28 6.62
C PRO A 300 7.62 -14.85 7.79
N ILE A 301 8.23 -13.69 7.64
CA ILE A 301 9.04 -13.09 8.71
C ILE A 301 8.19 -12.96 9.98
N ARG A 302 8.79 -13.34 11.11
CA ARG A 302 8.25 -13.15 12.46
C ARG A 302 8.98 -12.01 13.14
N ILE A 303 8.25 -11.30 13.98
CA ILE A 303 8.70 -10.06 14.62
C ILE A 303 8.33 -10.02 16.10
N ASP A 304 9.07 -9.22 16.86
CA ASP A 304 8.84 -8.93 18.28
C ASP A 304 9.27 -7.51 18.64
#